data_AF-A0A7Y2JAC4-F1
#
_entry.id   AF-A0A7Y2JAC4-F1
#
_cell.length_a   1.000
_cell.length_b   1.000
_cell.length_c   1.000
_cell.angle_alpha   90.00
_cell.angle_beta   90.00
_cell.angle_gamma   90.00
#
_symmetry.space_group_name_H-M   'P 1'
#
loop_
_entity.id
_entity.type
_entity.pdbx_description
1 polymer ?
#
loop_
_entity_poly.entity_id
_entity_poly.type
_entity_poly.pdbx_seq_one_letter_code
_entity_poly.pdbx_strand_id
1 'polypeptide(L)'
;GELFEIYKRQQELRNALEDKIGKEGENGEGQNLLKKMEEVELDLLNKGFTNKTLQKMMDLQHQLLKLENATFLQGEDQKRESKTNDKSFTNTASDRTPNARKYFNTTEILNRQALPLQQTYKRKVQEYFKKKNDRF
;
A
#
# COMPACT_ATOMS: atom_id res chain seq x y z
N GLY A 1 31.32 -9.09 37.26
CA GLY A 1 31.56 -7.67 36.94
C GLY A 1 30.36 -7.14 36.19
N GLU A 2 29.98 -5.89 36.40
CA GLU A 2 28.73 -5.32 35.85
C GLU A 2 28.62 -5.46 34.33
N LEU A 3 29.73 -5.30 33.59
CA LEU A 3 29.78 -5.46 32.15
C LEU A 3 29.41 -6.88 31.67
N PHE A 4 29.82 -7.91 32.42
CA PHE A 4 29.50 -9.30 32.11
C PHE A 4 28.01 -9.60 32.30
N GLU A 5 27.39 -9.03 33.34
CA GLU A 5 25.94 -9.12 33.56
C GLU A 5 25.15 -8.43 32.46
N ILE A 6 25.62 -7.27 31.98
CA ILE A 6 25.00 -6.57 30.83
C ILE A 6 25.09 -7.44 29.58
N TYR A 7 26.27 -8.01 29.29
CA TYR A 7 26.45 -8.90 28.15
C TYR A 7 25.51 -10.11 28.21
N LYS A 8 25.41 -10.77 29.37
CA LYS A 8 24.49 -11.91 29.56
C LYS A 8 23.04 -11.53 29.26
N ARG A 9 22.59 -10.38 29.73
CA ARG A 9 21.23 -9.88 29.44
C ARG A 9 21.04 -9.58 27.95
N GLN A 10 22.04 -9.01 27.28
CA GLN A 10 21.96 -8.77 25.84
C GLN A 10 21.84 -10.08 25.06
N GLN A 11 22.61 -11.10 25.44
CA GLN A 11 22.51 -12.43 24.85
C GLN A 11 21.12 -13.06 25.02
N GLU A 12 20.51 -12.92 26.21
CA GLU A 12 19.13 -13.37 26.46
C GLU A 12 18.13 -12.65 25.56
N LEU A 13 18.27 -11.33 25.39
CA LEU A 13 17.42 -10.54 24.50
C LEU A 13 17.59 -10.93 23.03
N ARG A 14 18.81 -11.26 22.58
CA ARG A 14 19.08 -11.71 21.21
C ARG A 14 18.39 -13.04 20.92
N ASN A 15 18.47 -13.99 21.84
CA ASN A 15 17.80 -15.28 21.73
C ASN A 15 16.27 -15.10 21.68
N ALA A 16 15.71 -14.23 22.54
CA ALA A 16 14.28 -13.92 22.52
C ALA A 16 13.84 -13.26 21.20
N LEU A 17 14.69 -12.40 20.63
CA LEU A 17 14.44 -11.77 19.34
C LEU A 17 14.48 -12.80 18.19
N GLU A 18 15.45 -13.71 18.21
CA GLU A 18 15.58 -14.81 17.25
C GLU A 18 14.34 -15.72 17.27
N ASP A 19 13.90 -16.12 18.46
CA ASP A 19 12.68 -16.90 18.66
C ASP A 19 11.44 -16.20 18.11
N LYS A 20 11.35 -14.87 18.29
CA LYS A 20 10.21 -14.07 17.80
C LYS A 20 10.21 -13.97 16.28
N ILE A 21 11.35 -13.66 15.67
CA ILE A 21 11.51 -13.57 14.21
C ILE A 21 11.25 -14.94 13.56
N GLY A 22 11.75 -16.03 14.15
CA GLY A 22 11.51 -17.39 13.65
C GLY A 22 10.02 -17.79 13.65
N LYS A 23 9.22 -17.25 14.58
CA LYS A 23 7.76 -17.50 14.66
C LYS A 23 6.95 -16.64 13.69
N GLU A 24 7.36 -15.40 13.44
CA GLU A 24 6.63 -14.44 12.60
C GLU A 24 6.95 -14.60 11.09
N GLY A 25 7.94 -15.44 10.74
CA GLY A 25 8.38 -15.71 9.37
C GLY A 25 9.64 -14.90 9.01
N GLU A 26 10.48 -15.45 8.13
CA GLU A 26 11.77 -14.86 7.74
C GLU A 26 11.59 -13.54 6.95
N ASN A 27 11.28 -12.46 7.66
CA ASN A 27 11.41 -11.11 7.12
C ASN A 27 12.91 -10.73 7.14
N GLY A 28 13.47 -10.38 5.98
CA GLY A 28 14.89 -10.01 5.85
C GLY A 28 15.33 -8.85 6.75
N GLU A 29 14.38 -8.03 7.23
CA GLU A 29 14.64 -6.99 8.24
C GLU A 29 14.99 -7.57 9.61
N GLY A 30 14.37 -8.69 10.02
CA GLY A 30 14.66 -9.35 11.31
C GLY A 30 16.07 -9.92 11.37
N GLN A 31 16.52 -10.56 10.28
CA GLN A 31 17.90 -11.06 10.13
C GLN A 31 18.94 -9.93 10.25
N ASN A 32 18.65 -8.76 9.68
CA ASN A 32 19.53 -7.59 9.81
C ASN A 32 19.57 -7.05 11.24
N LEU A 33 18.46 -7.15 11.98
CA LEU A 33 18.36 -6.71 13.37
C LEU A 33 19.16 -7.60 14.31
N LEU A 34 19.09 -8.93 14.12
CA LEU A 34 19.91 -9.91 14.83
C LEU A 34 21.41 -9.63 14.66
N LYS A 35 21.86 -9.36 13.43
CA LYS A 35 23.26 -9.01 13.15
C LYS A 35 23.71 -7.74 13.87
N LYS A 36 22.86 -6.71 13.92
CA LYS A 36 23.18 -5.47 14.64
C LYS A 36 23.27 -5.68 16.14
N MET A 37 22.43 -6.56 16.69
CA MET A 37 22.47 -6.93 18.09
C MET A 37 23.76 -7.68 18.45
N GLU A 38 24.17 -8.64 17.61
CA GLU A 38 25.45 -9.34 17.74
C GLU A 38 26.64 -8.36 17.66
N GLU A 39 26.61 -7.37 16.76
CA GLU A 39 27.66 -6.36 16.67
C GLU A 39 27.78 -5.52 17.95
N VAL A 40 26.65 -5.18 18.58
CA VAL A 40 26.61 -4.47 19.86
C VAL A 40 27.19 -5.33 20.99
N GLU A 41 26.85 -6.61 21.04
CA GLU A 41 27.41 -7.57 22.00
C GLU A 41 28.93 -7.69 21.86
N LEU A 42 29.43 -7.80 20.62
CA LEU A 42 30.85 -7.89 20.32
C LEU A 42 31.59 -6.60 20.70
N ASP A 43 31.04 -5.43 20.40
CA ASP A 43 31.66 -4.18 20.83
C ASP A 43 31.63 -4.02 22.36
N LEU A 44 30.57 -4.47 23.04
CA LEU A 44 30.49 -4.47 24.51
C LEU A 44 31.56 -5.36 25.13
N LEU A 45 31.82 -6.54 24.54
CA LEU A 45 32.84 -7.47 25.00
C LEU A 45 34.27 -6.95 24.73
N ASN A 46 34.51 -6.39 23.54
CA ASN A 46 35.83 -5.96 23.12
C ASN A 46 36.25 -4.59 23.68
N LYS A 47 35.31 -3.65 23.76
CA LYS A 47 35.58 -2.22 24.07
C LYS A 47 34.85 -1.73 25.31
N GLY A 48 33.96 -2.55 25.89
CA GLY A 48 33.14 -2.13 27.01
C GLY A 48 32.06 -1.14 26.62
N PHE A 49 31.53 -0.46 27.62
CA PHE A 49 30.52 0.57 27.43
C PHE A 49 31.15 1.91 27.03
N THR A 50 30.98 2.30 25.77
CA THR A 50 31.49 3.53 25.17
C THR A 50 30.36 4.35 24.53
N ASN A 51 30.62 5.60 24.18
CA ASN A 51 29.62 6.42 23.45
C ASN A 51 29.22 5.80 22.10
N LYS A 52 30.17 5.11 21.44
CA LYS A 52 29.90 4.43 20.16
C LYS A 52 28.97 3.23 20.36
N THR A 53 29.19 2.42 21.40
CA THR A 53 28.29 1.29 21.71
C THR A 53 26.92 1.77 22.13
N LEU A 54 26.85 2.88 22.88
CA LEU A 54 25.58 3.50 23.27
C LEU A 54 24.78 3.95 22.04
N GLN A 55 25.42 4.62 21.07
CA GLN A 55 24.76 5.02 19.83
C GLN A 55 24.20 3.82 19.06
N LYS A 56 24.99 2.75 18.93
CA LYS A 56 24.51 1.52 18.28
C LYS A 56 23.34 0.88 19.03
N MET A 57 23.36 0.89 20.37
CA MET A 57 22.23 0.43 21.17
C MET A 57 20.96 1.27 20.94
N MET A 58 21.09 2.59 20.85
CA MET A 58 19.96 3.49 20.53
C MET A 58 19.40 3.23 19.12
N ASP A 59 20.28 3.04 18.13
CA ASP A 59 19.87 2.72 16.76
C ASP A 59 19.18 1.35 16.68
N LEU A 60 19.66 0.37 17.44
CA LEU A 60 19.05 -0.95 17.56
C LEU A 60 17.66 -0.85 18.21
N GLN A 61 17.53 -0.09 19.30
CA GLN A 61 16.26 0.16 19.97
C GLN A 61 15.24 0.80 19.02
N HIS A 62 15.65 1.79 18.25
CA HIS A 62 14.75 2.45 17.30
C HIS A 62 14.24 1.46 16.23
N GLN A 63 15.10 0.57 15.74
CA GLN A 63 14.69 -0.44 14.75
C GLN A 63 13.77 -1.50 15.36
N LEU A 64 13.98 -1.89 16.63
CA LEU A 64 13.07 -2.77 17.35
C LEU A 64 11.68 -2.15 17.49
N LEU A 65 11.58 -0.86 17.83
CA LEU A 65 10.29 -0.15 17.90
C LEU A 65 9.60 -0.07 16.53
N LYS A 66 10.38 0.13 15.46
CA LYS A 66 9.85 0.11 14.09
C LYS A 66 9.28 -1.27 13.73
N LEU A 67 10.01 -2.33 14.07
CA LEU A 67 9.57 -3.71 13.84
C LEU A 67 8.30 -4.01 14.63
N GLU A 68 8.24 -3.63 15.91
CA GLU A 68 7.06 -3.79 16.75
C GLU A 68 5.83 -3.10 16.14
N ASN A 69 5.96 -1.83 15.74
CA ASN A 69 4.88 -1.12 15.08
C ASN A 69 4.42 -1.80 13.78
N ALA A 70 5.35 -2.31 12.98
CA ALA A 70 5.03 -3.04 11.76
C ALA A 70 4.26 -4.35 12.06
N THR A 71 4.72 -5.13 13.06
CA THR A 71 4.03 -6.36 13.49
C THR A 71 2.65 -6.08 14.07
N PHE A 72 2.49 -4.96 14.79
CA PHE A 72 1.20 -4.52 15.33
C PHE A 72 0.22 -4.18 14.19
N LEU A 73 0.64 -3.37 13.22
CA LEU A 73 -0.17 -3.00 12.07
C LEU A 73 -0.55 -4.23 11.22
N GLN A 74 0.38 -5.16 11.00
CA GLN A 74 0.11 -6.41 10.29
C GLN A 74 -0.96 -7.26 10.99
N GLY A 75 -0.95 -7.29 12.33
CA GLY A 75 -1.97 -7.96 13.13
C GLY A 75 -3.34 -7.27 13.08
N GLU A 76 -3.39 -5.95 12.92
CA GLU A 76 -4.64 -5.21 12.69
C GLU A 76 -5.19 -5.44 11.27
N ASP A 77 -4.33 -5.48 10.25
CA ASP A 77 -4.74 -5.77 8.87
C ASP A 77 -5.36 -7.17 8.72
N GLN A 78 -4.83 -8.18 9.44
CA GLN A 78 -5.44 -9.53 9.47
C GLN A 78 -6.83 -9.54 10.12
N LYS A 79 -7.13 -8.60 11.03
CA LYS A 79 -8.45 -8.47 11.68
C LYS A 79 -9.45 -7.70 10.82
N ARG A 80 -9.01 -7.10 9.71
CA ARG A 80 -9.91 -6.37 8.82
C ARG A 80 -10.65 -7.34 7.90
N GLU A 81 -11.73 -7.93 8.42
CA GLU A 81 -12.73 -8.55 7.55
C GLU A 81 -13.37 -7.45 6.69
N SER A 82 -13.05 -7.43 5.40
CA SER A 82 -13.80 -6.63 4.44
C SER A 82 -15.21 -7.19 4.38
N LYS A 83 -16.21 -6.44 4.88
CA LYS A 83 -17.60 -6.60 4.41
C LYS A 83 -17.67 -6.06 3.00
N THR A 84 -17.09 -6.81 2.05
CA THR A 84 -17.36 -6.61 0.63
C THR A 84 -18.87 -6.69 0.44
N ASN A 85 -19.37 -5.88 -0.48
CA ASN A 85 -20.79 -5.66 -0.71
C ASN A 85 -21.57 -6.97 -0.97
N ASP A 86 -22.04 -7.63 0.08
CA ASP A 86 -22.94 -8.80 0.02
C ASP A 86 -24.36 -8.42 -0.47
N LYS A 87 -24.62 -7.15 -0.77
CA LYS A 87 -25.87 -6.74 -1.41
C LYS A 87 -25.73 -6.91 -2.92
N SER A 88 -26.10 -8.09 -3.41
CA SER A 88 -26.45 -8.27 -4.82
C SER A 88 -27.57 -7.27 -5.15
N PHE A 89 -27.27 -6.25 -5.96
CA PHE A 89 -28.32 -5.35 -6.45
C PHE A 89 -29.18 -6.13 -7.46
N THR A 90 -30.38 -6.54 -7.03
CA THR A 90 -31.39 -7.10 -7.94
C THR A 90 -32.15 -5.96 -8.60
N ASN A 91 -31.91 -5.76 -9.90
CA ASN A 91 -32.64 -4.79 -10.70
C ASN A 91 -34.12 -5.23 -10.87
N THR A 92 -35.04 -4.53 -10.22
CA THR A 92 -36.50 -4.76 -10.35
C THR A 92 -37.14 -3.90 -11.45
N ALA A 93 -36.36 -3.32 -12.37
CA ALA A 93 -36.92 -2.60 -13.50
C ALA A 93 -37.67 -3.59 -14.41
N SER A 94 -38.99 -3.69 -14.23
CA SER A 94 -39.90 -4.26 -15.21
C SER A 94 -39.59 -3.63 -16.55
N ASP A 95 -39.31 -4.47 -17.56
CA ASP A 95 -38.92 -4.12 -18.92
C ASP A 95 -39.98 -3.17 -19.53
N ARG A 96 -39.81 -1.85 -19.36
CA ARG A 96 -40.83 -0.83 -19.67
C ARG A 96 -40.97 -0.53 -21.16
N THR A 97 -40.32 -1.30 -22.04
CA THR A 97 -40.37 -1.00 -23.48
C THR A 97 -40.30 -2.24 -24.37
N PRO A 98 -41.38 -3.04 -24.46
CA PRO A 98 -41.47 -4.12 -25.47
C PRO A 98 -41.33 -3.61 -26.92
N ASN A 99 -41.52 -2.31 -27.15
CA ASN A 99 -41.39 -1.68 -28.47
C ASN A 99 -39.94 -1.51 -28.93
N ALA A 100 -38.95 -1.44 -28.03
CA ALA A 100 -37.54 -1.30 -28.44
C ALA A 100 -37.02 -2.54 -29.18
N ARG A 101 -37.47 -3.74 -28.79
CA ARG A 101 -37.10 -5.00 -29.48
C ARG A 101 -37.63 -5.07 -30.91
N LYS A 102 -38.78 -4.44 -31.20
CA LYS A 102 -39.34 -4.39 -32.56
C LYS A 102 -38.48 -3.52 -33.50
N TYR A 103 -37.83 -2.49 -32.97
CA TYR A 103 -36.96 -1.58 -33.73
C TYR A 103 -35.71 -2.29 -34.27
N PHE A 104 -35.19 -3.29 -33.55
CA PHE A 104 -34.01 -4.06 -33.99
C PHE A 104 -34.35 -5.25 -34.90
N ASN A 105 -35.62 -5.66 -34.96
CA ASN A 105 -36.08 -6.80 -35.75
C ASN A 105 -36.57 -6.41 -37.15
N THR A 106 -36.67 -5.12 -37.47
CA THR A 106 -36.96 -4.64 -38.82
C THR A 106 -35.64 -4.47 -39.56
N THR A 107 -35.51 -5.07 -40.75
CA THR A 107 -34.43 -4.78 -41.70
C THR A 107 -34.52 -3.31 -42.11
N GLU A 108 -33.77 -2.44 -41.44
CA GLU A 108 -33.64 -1.03 -41.79
C GLU A 108 -32.99 -0.92 -43.19
N ILE A 109 -33.78 -0.60 -44.21
CA ILE A 109 -33.24 0.03 -45.42
C ILE A 109 -32.78 1.42 -44.99
N LEU A 110 -31.47 1.55 -44.77
CA LEU A 110 -30.83 2.74 -44.23
C LEU A 110 -31.08 3.94 -45.16
N ASN A 111 -32.06 4.79 -44.83
CA ASN A 111 -32.27 6.05 -45.56
C ASN A 111 -31.22 7.08 -45.12
N ARG A 112 -30.02 6.99 -45.71
CA ARG A 112 -28.92 7.94 -45.49
C ARG A 112 -29.16 9.25 -46.22
N GLN A 113 -30.13 10.04 -45.77
CA GLN A 113 -30.15 11.46 -46.09
C GLN A 113 -29.22 12.19 -45.12
N ALA A 114 -28.15 12.80 -45.65
CA ALA A 114 -27.26 13.63 -44.86
C ALA A 114 -28.03 14.85 -44.32
N LEU A 115 -28.16 14.94 -43.00
CA LEU A 115 -28.73 16.13 -42.37
C LEU A 115 -27.83 17.34 -42.65
N PRO A 116 -28.37 18.49 -43.08
CA PRO A 116 -27.56 19.67 -43.32
C PRO A 116 -26.86 20.08 -42.02
N LEU A 117 -25.54 20.31 -42.10
CA LEU A 117 -24.73 20.69 -40.96
C LEU A 117 -25.32 21.94 -40.29
N GLN A 118 -25.82 21.75 -39.07
CA GLN A 118 -26.36 22.83 -38.24
C GLN A 118 -25.27 23.90 -38.05
N GLN A 119 -25.43 25.08 -38.68
CA GLN A 119 -24.49 26.21 -38.65
C GLN A 119 -24.04 26.58 -37.22
N THR A 120 -24.88 26.31 -36.24
CA THR A 120 -24.66 26.56 -34.81
C THR A 120 -23.44 25.83 -34.26
N TYR A 121 -23.18 24.60 -34.68
CA TYR A 121 -22.04 23.82 -34.21
C TYR A 121 -20.72 24.32 -34.80
N LYS A 122 -20.72 24.76 -36.07
CA LYS A 122 -19.53 25.40 -36.67
C LYS A 122 -19.13 26.67 -35.90
N ARG A 123 -20.09 27.49 -35.48
CA ARG A 123 -19.82 28.71 -34.70
C ARG A 123 -19.23 28.39 -33.32
N LYS A 124 -19.79 27.41 -32.61
CA LYS A 124 -19.28 26.97 -31.29
C LYS A 124 -17.84 26.45 -31.37
N VAL A 125 -17.51 25.70 -32.41
CA VAL A 125 -16.15 25.20 -32.64
C VAL A 125 -15.18 26.36 -32.88
N GLN A 126 -15.56 27.34 -33.72
CA GLN A 126 -14.73 28.53 -33.95
C GLN A 126 -14.53 29.39 -32.70
N GLU A 127 -15.57 29.55 -31.86
CA GLU A 127 -15.46 30.25 -30.57
C GLU A 127 -14.51 29.53 -29.61
N TYR A 128 -14.57 28.20 -29.56
CA TYR A 128 -13.72 27.39 -28.68
C TYR A 128 -12.22 27.51 -29.01
N PHE A 129 -11.88 27.50 -30.31
CA PHE A 129 -10.49 27.57 -30.76
C PHE A 129 -9.95 29.00 -30.88
N LYS A 130 -10.78 30.04 -30.75
CA LYS A 130 -10.32 31.43 -30.70
C LYS A 130 -9.94 31.83 -29.28
N LYS A 131 -8.81 31.34 -28.76
CA LYS A 131 -8.07 31.97 -27.66
C LYS A 131 -6.89 32.78 -28.19
N LYS A 132 -6.64 33.91 -27.52
CA LYS A 132 -5.91 35.09 -28.00
C LYS A 132 -4.37 34.97 -28.05
N ASN A 133 -3.77 33.77 -27.93
CA ASN A 133 -2.32 33.65 -27.65
C ASN A 133 -1.58 32.45 -28.27
N ASP A 134 -2.03 31.90 -29.40
CA ASP A 134 -1.17 30.95 -30.13
C ASP A 134 -0.23 31.71 -31.07
N ARG A 135 0.90 32.16 -30.50
CA ARG A 135 2.11 32.49 -31.26
C ARG A 135 2.86 31.19 -31.55
N PHE A 136 2.90 30.80 -32.81
CA PHE A 136 4.02 30.04 -33.40
C PHE A 136 4.30 30.64 -34.77
#